data_AF-A0AAU1DU32-F1
#
_entry.id   AF-A0AAU1DU32-F1
#
_cell.length_a   1.000
_cell.length_b   1.000
_cell.length_c   1.000
_cell.angle_alpha   90.00
_cell.angle_beta   90.00
_cell.angle_gamma   90.00
#
_symmetry.space_group_name_H-M   'P 1'
#
loop_
_entity.id
_entity.type
_entity.pdbx_description
1 polymer ?
#
loop_
_entity_poly.entity_id
_entity_poly.type
_entity_poly.pdbx_seq_one_letter_code
_entity_poly.pdbx_strand_id
1 'polypeptide(L)'
;MTIGLQRSAAVRSAAPPVTDAGEAEASAARVGNAALFGGLALLTALIVVLDIMTGNDLRIVPLLVVVPAFVSVFGTIRQTVGVATWIMVVVVSSRLVSGGSFWDLASGVVFTVLACGLGIGSCALRIRHATEIARLRTAAVALQRQILRPLPVLTGHVVAHGVYAPIEEDRLVGGDIYEVVESPYGTRVIIGDVQGKGIAAIGAGFAALGAFREAAIREPTLTGVADALEDAVVRHNTFSAQTGETERFVTALILGIDDGDQVEAVNCGHLLPRLLHDGAAAAVPLRQTSVPLGMAELSSEPRVAEQLDFPSGATLLVFTDGVTEARNADGTFYPLDTRLGRWAGSGSREVLDALHADLDAFTGGVRRDDIAVLALRRAPAGSRRPVLAGEGARRTGQAFGER
;
A
#
# COMPACT_ATOMS: atom_id res chain seq x y z
N MET A 1 -40.58 -24.82 -32.28
CA MET A 1 -40.45 -23.46 -31.73
C MET A 1 -39.29 -23.50 -30.75
N THR A 2 -38.12 -23.07 -31.23
CA THR A 2 -36.80 -23.29 -30.65
C THR A 2 -36.49 -22.22 -29.60
N ILE A 3 -36.23 -22.65 -28.36
CA ILE A 3 -35.89 -21.77 -27.23
C ILE A 3 -34.37 -21.53 -27.26
N GLY A 4 -33.99 -20.32 -27.64
CA GLY A 4 -32.61 -19.85 -27.68
C GLY A 4 -32.15 -19.36 -26.30
N LEU A 5 -31.16 -20.04 -25.73
CA LEU A 5 -30.39 -19.61 -24.57
C LEU A 5 -29.42 -18.48 -24.99
N GLN A 6 -29.70 -17.23 -24.60
CA GLN A 6 -28.72 -16.14 -24.66
C GLN A 6 -27.73 -16.29 -23.50
N ARG A 7 -26.50 -16.70 -23.83
CA ARG A 7 -25.32 -16.53 -22.96
C ARG A 7 -24.98 -15.04 -22.90
N SER A 8 -25.15 -14.43 -21.74
CA SER A 8 -24.67 -13.08 -21.47
C SER A 8 -23.13 -13.09 -21.43
N ALA A 9 -22.53 -12.28 -22.31
CA ALA A 9 -21.09 -12.16 -22.45
C ALA A 9 -20.50 -11.46 -21.23
N ALA A 10 -19.66 -12.18 -20.48
CA ALA A 10 -18.82 -11.60 -19.45
C ALA A 10 -17.84 -10.61 -20.10
N VAL A 11 -18.02 -9.31 -19.83
CA VAL A 11 -17.03 -8.28 -20.10
C VAL A 11 -15.84 -8.56 -19.19
N ARG A 12 -14.84 -9.28 -19.71
CA ARG A 12 -13.49 -9.30 -19.13
C ARG A 12 -12.91 -7.91 -19.35
N SER A 13 -12.96 -7.04 -18.33
CA SER A 13 -12.08 -5.87 -18.33
C SER A 13 -10.65 -6.37 -18.14
N ALA A 14 -9.89 -6.41 -19.23
CA ALA A 14 -8.45 -6.64 -19.16
C ALA A 14 -7.84 -5.50 -18.35
N ALA A 15 -7.36 -5.80 -17.14
CA ALA A 15 -6.47 -4.89 -16.43
C ALA A 15 -5.20 -4.74 -17.29
N PRO A 16 -4.72 -3.50 -17.55
CA PRO A 16 -3.47 -3.31 -18.28
C PRO A 16 -2.31 -3.94 -17.50
N PRO A 17 -1.24 -4.39 -18.17
CA PRO A 17 -0.07 -4.94 -17.50
C PRO A 17 0.60 -3.83 -16.66
N VAL A 18 0.34 -3.83 -15.36
CA VAL A 18 0.89 -2.88 -14.35
C VAL A 18 2.43 -2.92 -14.30
N THR A 19 3.04 -3.95 -14.89
CA THR A 19 4.49 -4.13 -15.02
C THR A 19 5.16 -3.04 -15.87
N ASP A 20 4.53 -2.56 -16.95
CA ASP A 20 5.18 -1.62 -17.88
C ASP A 20 5.26 -0.19 -17.31
N ALA A 21 4.27 0.23 -16.53
CA ALA A 21 4.19 1.61 -16.04
C ALA A 21 5.30 1.96 -15.02
N GLY A 22 5.65 1.02 -14.12
CA GLY A 22 6.69 1.26 -13.11
C GLY A 22 8.10 1.20 -13.69
N GLU A 23 8.30 0.38 -14.73
CA GLU A 23 9.56 0.35 -15.49
C GLU A 23 9.74 1.64 -16.31
N ALA A 24 8.65 2.18 -16.87
CA ALA A 24 8.65 3.44 -17.58
C ALA A 24 8.98 4.64 -16.67
N GLU A 25 8.43 4.71 -15.46
CA GLU A 25 8.73 5.77 -14.49
C GLU A 25 10.15 5.70 -13.92
N ALA A 26 10.64 4.51 -13.56
CA ALA A 26 12.00 4.32 -13.08
C ALA A 26 13.06 4.70 -14.14
N SER A 27 12.69 4.57 -15.42
CA SER A 27 13.48 4.94 -16.59
C SER A 27 13.20 6.35 -17.09
N ALA A 28 12.22 7.08 -16.53
CA ALA A 28 11.86 8.40 -17.03
C ALA A 28 12.95 9.44 -16.71
N ALA A 29 13.30 10.25 -17.70
CA ALA A 29 14.27 11.32 -17.52
C ALA A 29 13.65 12.43 -16.66
N ARG A 30 14.29 12.78 -15.53
CA ARG A 30 13.88 13.94 -14.72
C ARG A 30 14.22 15.27 -15.39
N VAL A 31 15.12 15.24 -16.38
CA VAL A 31 15.54 16.41 -17.16
C VAL A 31 15.28 16.15 -18.65
N GLY A 32 14.59 17.09 -19.31
CA GLY A 32 14.33 17.02 -20.74
C GLY A 32 15.63 17.08 -21.57
N ASN A 33 15.68 16.34 -22.67
CA ASN A 33 16.87 16.23 -23.53
C ASN A 33 17.42 17.60 -23.96
N ALA A 34 16.55 18.53 -24.36
CA ALA A 34 16.97 19.85 -24.83
C ALA A 34 17.67 20.67 -23.74
N ALA A 35 17.16 20.64 -22.50
CA ALA A 35 17.77 21.33 -21.37
C ALA A 35 19.12 20.71 -21.01
N LEU A 36 19.20 19.38 -20.98
CA LEU A 36 20.42 18.65 -20.65
C LEU A 36 21.54 18.94 -21.68
N PHE A 37 21.28 18.73 -22.97
CA PHE A 37 22.29 18.91 -24.01
C PHE A 37 22.60 20.40 -24.26
N GLY A 38 21.63 21.30 -24.09
CA GLY A 38 21.86 22.74 -24.12
C GLY A 38 22.79 23.20 -22.99
N GLY A 39 22.53 22.76 -21.76
CA GLY A 39 23.39 23.03 -20.60
C GLY A 39 24.78 22.42 -20.76
N LEU A 40 24.88 21.18 -21.27
CA LEU A 40 26.16 20.53 -21.57
C LEU A 40 26.98 21.32 -22.59
N ALA A 41 26.36 21.78 -23.67
CA ALA A 41 27.04 22.56 -24.71
C ALA A 41 27.58 23.88 -24.13
N LEU A 42 26.77 24.59 -23.34
CA LEU A 42 27.16 25.85 -22.69
C LEU A 42 28.30 25.64 -21.68
N LEU A 43 28.22 24.61 -20.84
CA LEU A 43 29.28 24.24 -19.90
C LEU A 43 30.58 23.87 -20.63
N THR A 44 30.48 23.08 -21.71
CA THR A 44 31.63 22.69 -22.53
C THR A 44 32.28 23.91 -23.16
N ALA A 45 31.49 24.82 -23.74
CA ALA A 45 31.98 26.04 -24.36
C ALA A 45 32.70 26.94 -23.33
N LEU A 46 32.11 27.11 -22.14
CA LEU A 46 32.72 27.88 -21.05
C LEU A 46 34.07 27.30 -20.62
N ILE A 47 34.14 25.99 -20.43
CA ILE A 47 35.39 25.31 -20.02
C ILE A 47 36.45 25.39 -21.11
N VAL A 48 36.09 25.21 -22.38
CA VAL A 48 37.03 25.33 -23.50
C VAL A 48 37.56 26.76 -23.63
N VAL A 49 36.71 27.78 -23.49
CA VAL A 49 37.15 29.19 -23.51
C VAL A 49 38.11 29.47 -22.34
N LEU A 50 37.77 28.99 -21.14
CA LEU A 50 38.62 29.16 -19.96
C LEU A 50 39.98 28.46 -20.14
N ASP A 51 40.00 27.25 -20.69
CA ASP A 51 41.23 26.50 -20.99
C ASP A 51 42.13 27.27 -21.97
N ILE A 52 41.55 27.87 -23.01
CA ILE A 52 42.28 28.72 -23.98
C ILE A 52 42.85 29.97 -23.28
N MET A 53 42.09 30.61 -22.39
CA MET A 53 42.52 31.81 -21.68
C MET A 53 43.60 31.54 -20.63
N THR A 54 43.59 30.36 -20.01
CA THR A 54 44.52 29.99 -18.93
C THR A 54 45.83 29.42 -19.46
N GLY A 55 45.89 29.05 -20.75
CA GLY A 55 47.10 28.55 -21.40
C GLY A 55 47.50 27.16 -20.91
N ASN A 56 48.81 26.85 -20.97
CA ASN A 56 49.32 25.52 -20.62
C ASN A 56 49.56 25.30 -19.11
N ASP A 57 49.42 26.33 -18.28
CA ASP A 57 49.72 26.25 -16.85
C ASP A 57 48.62 25.51 -16.07
N LEU A 58 47.38 25.52 -16.56
CA LEU A 58 46.26 24.85 -15.91
C LEU A 58 45.25 24.34 -16.95
N ARG A 59 45.27 23.02 -17.22
CA ARG A 59 44.33 22.38 -18.16
C ARG A 59 43.03 21.99 -17.45
N ILE A 60 41.93 22.62 -17.85
CA ILE A 60 40.62 22.52 -17.19
C ILE A 60 39.70 21.55 -17.93
N VAL A 61 39.90 21.34 -19.24
CA VAL A 61 39.10 20.40 -20.06
C VAL A 61 39.01 18.97 -19.46
N PRO A 62 40.06 18.38 -18.87
CA PRO A 62 39.96 17.06 -18.23
C PRO A 62 38.98 17.00 -17.05
N LEU A 63 38.59 18.14 -16.46
CA LEU A 63 37.60 18.19 -15.37
C LEU A 63 36.19 17.80 -15.84
N LEU A 64 35.91 17.92 -17.15
CA LEU A 64 34.63 17.49 -17.75
C LEU A 64 34.33 16.01 -17.52
N VAL A 65 35.34 15.20 -17.21
CA VAL A 65 35.23 13.76 -16.95
C VAL A 65 34.27 13.43 -15.78
N VAL A 66 33.97 14.38 -14.89
CA VAL A 66 33.02 14.20 -13.78
C VAL A 66 31.55 14.31 -14.25
N VAL A 67 31.28 15.00 -15.36
CA VAL A 67 29.92 15.32 -15.82
C VAL A 67 29.08 14.07 -16.16
N PRO A 68 29.59 12.98 -16.79
CA PRO A 68 28.82 11.76 -17.00
C PRO A 68 28.37 11.11 -15.69
N ALA A 69 29.20 11.17 -14.64
CA ALA A 69 28.83 10.66 -13.32
C ALA A 69 27.69 11.51 -12.72
N PHE A 70 27.74 12.83 -12.85
CA PHE A 70 26.63 13.68 -12.40
C PHE A 70 25.33 13.41 -13.17
N VAL A 71 25.42 13.24 -14.50
CA VAL A 71 24.26 12.92 -15.35
C VAL A 71 23.70 11.53 -15.05
N SER A 72 24.52 10.56 -14.67
CA SER A 72 24.05 9.20 -14.33
C SER A 72 23.06 9.15 -13.16
N VAL A 73 23.12 10.15 -12.26
CA VAL A 73 22.22 10.27 -11.11
C VAL A 73 20.81 10.69 -11.53
N PHE A 74 20.69 11.59 -12.51
CA PHE A 74 19.41 12.23 -12.87
C PHE A 74 18.87 11.85 -14.26
N GLY A 75 19.72 11.30 -15.12
CA GLY A 75 19.44 11.01 -16.51
C GLY A 75 19.15 9.55 -16.80
N THR A 76 18.69 9.31 -18.02
CA THR A 76 18.55 7.97 -18.61
C THR A 76 19.89 7.39 -19.03
N ILE A 77 19.92 6.08 -19.30
CA ILE A 77 21.08 5.41 -19.91
C ILE A 77 21.45 6.10 -21.23
N ARG A 78 20.46 6.42 -22.07
CA ARG A 78 20.69 7.09 -23.37
C ARG A 78 21.30 8.48 -23.21
N GLN A 79 20.82 9.28 -22.26
CA GLN A 79 21.39 10.60 -21.97
C GLN A 79 22.81 10.50 -21.42
N THR A 80 23.06 9.58 -20.50
CA THR A 80 24.39 9.36 -19.90
C THR A 80 25.39 8.91 -20.95
N VAL A 81 25.00 7.99 -21.85
CA VAL A 81 25.82 7.56 -22.99
C VAL A 81 26.09 8.73 -23.93
N GLY A 82 25.07 9.52 -24.30
CA GLY A 82 25.25 10.68 -25.18
C GLY A 82 26.21 11.73 -24.60
N VAL A 83 26.09 12.03 -23.31
CA VAL A 83 26.99 12.95 -22.59
C VAL A 83 28.41 12.39 -22.51
N ALA A 84 28.56 11.11 -22.19
CA ALA A 84 29.85 10.43 -22.14
C ALA A 84 30.55 10.45 -23.51
N THR A 85 29.83 10.17 -24.60
CA THR A 85 30.36 10.24 -25.97
C THR A 85 30.80 11.66 -26.33
N TRP A 86 29.99 12.68 -26.02
CA TRP A 86 30.34 14.08 -26.25
C TRP A 86 31.63 14.48 -25.53
N ILE A 87 31.74 14.15 -24.25
CA ILE A 87 32.90 14.49 -23.43
C ILE A 87 34.14 13.75 -23.91
N MET A 88 34.00 12.48 -24.30
CA MET A 88 35.09 11.74 -24.93
C MET A 88 35.64 12.47 -26.16
N VAL A 89 34.76 12.90 -27.06
CA VAL A 89 35.16 13.64 -28.27
C VAL A 89 35.88 14.94 -27.92
N VAL A 90 35.35 15.72 -26.97
CA VAL A 90 35.93 17.00 -26.56
C VAL A 90 37.31 16.82 -25.92
N VAL A 91 37.44 15.89 -24.97
CA VAL A 91 38.70 15.63 -24.24
C VAL A 91 39.77 15.10 -25.20
N VAL A 92 39.42 14.15 -26.07
CA VAL A 92 40.37 13.58 -27.05
C VAL A 92 40.79 14.64 -28.07
N SER A 93 39.86 15.43 -28.60
CA SER A 93 40.15 16.47 -29.59
C SER A 93 41.05 17.57 -29.00
N SER A 94 40.74 18.03 -27.77
CA SER A 94 41.57 19.00 -27.05
C SER A 94 43.01 18.48 -26.91
N ARG A 95 43.19 17.23 -26.48
CA ARG A 95 44.52 16.62 -26.28
C ARG A 95 45.32 16.44 -27.57
N LEU A 96 44.66 16.10 -28.68
CA LEU A 96 45.31 16.00 -29.99
C LEU A 96 45.83 17.37 -30.46
N VAL A 97 45.07 18.44 -30.24
CA VAL A 97 45.47 19.81 -30.60
C VAL A 97 46.60 20.32 -29.70
N SER A 98 46.63 19.95 -28.42
CA SER A 98 47.67 20.42 -27.48
C SER A 98 49.06 19.82 -27.71
N GLY A 99 49.22 18.80 -28.57
CA GLY A 99 50.53 18.26 -28.96
C GLY A 99 51.36 17.61 -27.83
N GLY A 100 50.73 16.93 -26.87
CA GLY A 100 51.40 16.30 -25.72
C GLY A 100 52.17 15.00 -26.03
N SER A 101 52.89 14.47 -25.03
CA SER A 101 53.56 13.17 -25.14
C SER A 101 52.54 12.04 -25.41
N PHE A 102 52.98 10.96 -26.06
CA PHE A 102 52.16 9.75 -26.24
C PHE A 102 51.55 9.28 -24.91
N TRP A 103 52.33 9.32 -23.83
CA TRP A 103 51.87 8.91 -22.49
C TRP A 103 50.81 9.85 -21.90
N ASP A 104 50.82 11.14 -22.24
CA ASP A 104 49.80 12.11 -21.80
C ASP A 104 48.47 11.91 -22.53
N LEU A 105 48.54 11.57 -23.82
CA LEU A 105 47.37 11.24 -24.63
C LEU A 105 46.77 9.91 -24.15
N ALA A 106 47.60 8.88 -24.00
CA ALA A 106 47.18 7.55 -23.58
C ALA A 106 46.52 7.57 -22.19
N SER A 107 47.17 8.19 -21.20
CA SER A 107 46.61 8.28 -19.84
C SER A 107 45.29 9.06 -19.81
N GLY A 108 45.19 10.19 -20.51
CA GLY A 108 43.96 10.99 -20.56
C GLY A 108 42.77 10.25 -21.19
N VAL A 109 43.02 9.53 -22.28
CA VAL A 109 42.01 8.67 -22.92
C VAL A 109 41.57 7.58 -21.95
N VAL A 110 42.50 6.87 -21.31
CA VAL A 110 42.20 5.79 -20.36
C VAL A 110 41.35 6.30 -19.18
N PHE A 111 41.73 7.42 -18.56
CA PHE A 111 40.94 8.02 -17.47
C PHE A 111 39.52 8.42 -17.92
N THR A 112 39.40 9.00 -19.11
CA THR A 112 38.09 9.40 -19.66
C THR A 112 37.22 8.18 -19.94
N VAL A 113 37.78 7.11 -20.50
CA VAL A 113 37.07 5.85 -20.76
C VAL A 113 36.59 5.23 -19.44
N LEU A 114 37.46 5.16 -18.43
CA LEU A 114 37.12 4.62 -17.12
C LEU A 114 35.98 5.39 -16.45
N ALA A 115 36.05 6.71 -16.44
CA ALA A 115 35.01 7.55 -15.83
C ALA A 115 33.67 7.49 -16.59
N CYS A 116 33.71 7.46 -17.92
CA CYS A 116 32.50 7.25 -18.74
C CYS A 116 31.89 5.87 -18.44
N GLY A 117 32.72 4.83 -18.34
CA GLY A 117 32.30 3.48 -17.97
C GLY A 117 31.68 3.42 -16.57
N LEU A 118 32.29 4.09 -15.58
CA LEU A 118 31.75 4.19 -14.23
C LEU A 118 30.43 4.94 -14.18
N GLY A 119 30.28 6.05 -14.92
CA GLY A 119 29.02 6.79 -15.00
C GLY A 119 27.90 5.97 -15.62
N ILE A 120 28.16 5.30 -16.75
CA ILE A 120 27.18 4.42 -17.41
C ILE A 120 26.83 3.23 -16.50
N GLY A 121 27.83 2.61 -15.87
CA GLY A 121 27.65 1.50 -14.94
C GLY A 121 26.82 1.89 -13.72
N SER A 122 27.10 3.05 -13.11
CA SER A 122 26.33 3.59 -11.99
C SER A 122 24.89 3.89 -12.40
N CYS A 123 24.67 4.48 -13.59
CA CYS A 123 23.33 4.70 -14.14
C CYS A 123 22.56 3.37 -14.30
N ALA A 124 23.23 2.36 -14.87
CA ALA A 124 22.63 1.05 -15.10
C ALA A 124 22.29 0.34 -13.78
N LEU A 125 23.17 0.40 -12.77
CA LEU A 125 22.92 -0.14 -11.44
C LEU A 125 21.76 0.58 -10.75
N ARG A 126 21.74 1.92 -10.78
CA ARG A 126 20.65 2.74 -10.24
C ARG A 126 19.31 2.33 -10.83
N ILE A 127 19.22 2.23 -12.16
CA ILE A 127 17.98 1.88 -12.86
C ILE A 127 17.58 0.45 -12.53
N ARG A 128 18.52 -0.51 -12.52
CA ARG A 128 18.23 -1.90 -12.12
C ARG A 128 17.65 -1.96 -10.71
N HIS A 129 18.29 -1.33 -9.73
CA HIS A 129 17.80 -1.29 -8.36
C HIS A 129 16.42 -0.63 -8.26
N ALA A 130 16.20 0.49 -8.95
CA ALA A 130 14.89 1.14 -8.98
C ALA A 130 13.80 0.24 -9.57
N THR A 131 14.09 -0.46 -10.68
CA THR A 131 13.14 -1.40 -11.30
C THR A 131 12.87 -2.61 -10.43
N GLU A 132 13.87 -3.13 -9.72
CA GLU A 132 13.72 -4.25 -8.80
C GLU A 132 12.83 -3.88 -7.61
N ILE A 133 13.09 -2.73 -6.98
CA ILE A 133 12.24 -2.19 -5.91
C ILE A 133 10.80 -2.01 -6.39
N ALA A 134 10.60 -1.45 -7.59
CA ALA A 134 9.26 -1.26 -8.16
C ALA A 134 8.53 -2.60 -8.40
N ARG A 135 9.24 -3.63 -8.88
CA ARG A 135 8.68 -4.98 -9.08
C ARG A 135 8.32 -5.64 -7.75
N LEU A 136 9.20 -5.58 -6.74
CA LEU A 136 8.94 -6.11 -5.41
C LEU A 136 7.72 -5.44 -4.76
N ARG A 137 7.62 -4.11 -4.84
CA ARG A 137 6.46 -3.35 -4.37
C ARG A 137 5.16 -3.78 -5.07
N THR A 138 5.19 -3.89 -6.39
CA THR A 138 4.02 -4.30 -7.19
C THR A 138 3.55 -5.71 -6.82
N ALA A 139 4.49 -6.65 -6.65
CA ALA A 139 4.18 -8.00 -6.21
C ALA A 139 3.60 -8.03 -4.79
N ALA A 140 4.14 -7.22 -3.89
CA ALA A 140 3.66 -7.13 -2.52
C ALA A 140 2.23 -6.53 -2.43
N VAL A 141 1.91 -5.49 -3.21
CA VAL A 141 0.53 -4.97 -3.35
C VAL A 141 -0.41 -6.06 -3.86
N ALA A 142 0.02 -6.84 -4.86
CA ALA A 142 -0.79 -7.94 -5.39
C ALA A 142 -1.03 -9.05 -4.34
N LEU A 143 -0.03 -9.38 -3.54
CA LEU A 143 -0.17 -10.34 -2.44
C LEU A 143 -1.09 -9.83 -1.34
N GLN A 144 -0.97 -8.56 -0.93
CA GLN A 144 -1.88 -7.97 0.06
C GLN A 144 -3.33 -8.03 -0.41
N ARG A 145 -3.60 -7.70 -1.68
CA ARG A 145 -4.95 -7.80 -2.26
C ARG A 145 -5.50 -9.23 -2.29
N GLN A 146 -4.66 -10.25 -2.39
CA GLN A 146 -5.08 -11.65 -2.31
C GLN A 146 -5.33 -12.11 -0.88
N ILE A 147 -4.67 -11.48 0.09
CA ILE A 147 -4.86 -11.79 1.50
C ILE A 147 -6.07 -11.07 2.06
N LEU A 148 -6.41 -9.86 1.62
CA LEU A 148 -7.67 -9.22 1.98
C LEU A 148 -8.85 -9.92 1.32
N ARG A 149 -9.93 -10.14 2.08
CA ARG A 149 -11.11 -10.83 1.56
C ARG A 149 -11.86 -9.93 0.57
N PRO A 150 -12.32 -10.47 -0.57
CA PRO A 150 -13.09 -9.69 -1.53
C PRO A 150 -14.43 -9.28 -0.92
N LEU A 151 -14.77 -8.01 -1.09
CA LEU A 151 -16.05 -7.42 -0.67
C LEU A 151 -17.01 -7.33 -1.87
N PRO A 152 -18.33 -7.39 -1.67
CA PRO A 152 -19.02 -7.52 -0.38
C PRO A 152 -19.01 -8.93 0.20
N VAL A 153 -19.07 -9.03 1.52
CA VAL A 153 -19.26 -10.29 2.26
C VAL A 153 -20.68 -10.32 2.82
N LEU A 154 -21.44 -11.37 2.49
CA LEU A 154 -22.75 -11.63 3.04
C LEU A 154 -22.64 -12.81 4.02
N THR A 155 -22.94 -12.56 5.29
CA THR A 155 -23.07 -13.59 6.32
C THR A 155 -24.55 -13.74 6.72
N GLY A 156 -24.86 -14.71 7.59
CA GLY A 156 -26.19 -14.86 8.16
C GLY A 156 -26.68 -13.63 8.96
N HIS A 157 -25.76 -12.77 9.43
CA HIS A 157 -26.06 -11.67 10.34
C HIS A 157 -25.83 -10.28 9.72
N VAL A 158 -24.89 -10.15 8.77
CA VAL A 158 -24.43 -8.86 8.25
C VAL A 158 -24.19 -8.90 6.74
N VAL A 159 -24.53 -7.81 6.06
CA VAL A 159 -24.01 -7.45 4.74
C VAL A 159 -22.89 -6.44 4.92
N ALA A 160 -21.65 -6.86 4.64
CA ALA A 160 -20.47 -6.01 4.71
C ALA A 160 -20.08 -5.57 3.30
N HIS A 161 -20.23 -4.28 3.02
CA HIS A 161 -19.60 -3.65 1.87
C HIS A 161 -18.33 -2.95 2.33
N GLY A 162 -17.40 -2.72 1.42
CA GLY A 162 -16.29 -1.84 1.73
C GLY A 162 -15.47 -1.47 0.52
N VAL A 163 -14.59 -0.50 0.76
CA VAL A 163 -13.71 0.10 -0.22
C VAL A 163 -12.31 0.03 0.36
N TYR A 164 -11.38 -0.48 -0.45
CA TYR A 164 -9.96 -0.46 -0.17
C TYR A 164 -9.25 0.23 -1.33
N ALA A 165 -8.62 1.36 -1.05
CA ALA A 165 -7.94 2.18 -2.04
C ALA A 165 -6.53 2.53 -1.55
N PRO A 166 -5.50 1.81 -2.01
CA PRO A 166 -4.13 2.09 -1.62
C PRO A 166 -3.60 3.37 -2.31
N ILE A 167 -2.56 3.99 -1.75
CA ILE A 167 -1.90 5.17 -2.30
C ILE A 167 -1.29 4.85 -3.68
N GLU A 168 -1.71 5.57 -4.72
CA GLU A 168 -1.22 5.36 -6.10
C GLU A 168 0.18 5.96 -6.34
N GLU A 169 0.50 7.11 -5.73
CA GLU A 169 1.71 7.89 -6.07
C GLU A 169 3.04 7.22 -5.68
N ASP A 170 3.04 6.29 -4.72
CA ASP A 170 4.28 5.72 -4.19
C ASP A 170 4.39 4.19 -4.34
N ARG A 171 3.33 3.53 -4.87
CA ARG A 171 3.19 2.06 -4.93
C ARG A 171 3.61 1.37 -3.62
N LEU A 172 3.46 2.07 -2.49
CA LEU A 172 3.78 1.51 -1.19
C LEU A 172 2.64 0.59 -0.80
N VAL A 173 2.99 -0.45 -0.06
CA VAL A 173 2.02 -1.41 0.44
C VAL A 173 1.46 -0.85 1.73
N GLY A 174 0.13 -0.84 1.84
CA GLY A 174 -0.53 -0.16 2.95
C GLY A 174 -0.51 -0.93 4.26
N GLY A 175 -0.57 -0.20 5.37
CA GLY A 175 -0.69 -0.75 6.72
C GLY A 175 -2.11 -1.24 7.05
N ASP A 176 -3.10 -0.71 6.34
CA ASP A 176 -4.51 -1.03 6.51
C ASP A 176 -4.83 -2.52 6.31
N ILE A 177 -5.54 -3.10 7.29
CA ILE A 177 -6.05 -4.46 7.28
C ILE A 177 -7.53 -4.51 7.60
N TYR A 178 -8.25 -5.45 6.98
CA TYR A 178 -9.62 -5.76 7.37
C TYR A 178 -9.97 -7.21 7.06
N GLU A 179 -10.94 -7.76 7.79
CA GLU A 179 -11.49 -9.09 7.53
C GLU A 179 -12.90 -9.24 8.12
N VAL A 180 -13.71 -10.09 7.50
CA VAL A 180 -15.05 -10.46 7.97
C VAL A 180 -15.14 -11.98 7.99
N VAL A 181 -15.42 -12.58 9.14
CA VAL A 181 -15.52 -14.03 9.32
C VAL A 181 -16.90 -14.39 9.89
N GLU A 182 -17.57 -15.34 9.27
CA GLU A 182 -18.76 -15.98 9.86
C GLU A 182 -18.29 -17.10 10.78
N SER A 183 -18.66 -17.04 12.06
CA SER A 183 -18.22 -18.00 13.08
C SER A 183 -19.40 -18.61 13.84
N PRO A 184 -19.16 -19.65 14.67
CA PRO A 184 -20.19 -20.23 15.53
C PRO A 184 -20.79 -19.24 16.55
N TYR A 185 -20.13 -18.10 16.77
CA TYR A 185 -20.49 -17.08 17.75
C TYR A 185 -21.06 -15.82 17.09
N GLY A 186 -21.43 -15.88 15.81
CA GLY A 186 -21.89 -14.73 15.02
C GLY A 186 -20.89 -14.29 13.96
N THR A 187 -21.10 -13.11 13.40
CA THR A 187 -20.15 -12.51 12.45
C THR A 187 -19.11 -11.71 13.19
N ARG A 188 -17.83 -12.00 12.95
CA ARG A 188 -16.70 -11.23 13.47
C ARG A 188 -16.10 -10.37 12.40
N VAL A 189 -15.80 -9.13 12.75
CA VAL A 189 -15.17 -8.16 11.85
C VAL A 189 -13.93 -7.60 12.52
N ILE A 190 -12.87 -7.40 11.75
CA ILE A 190 -11.71 -6.62 12.16
C ILE A 190 -11.44 -5.57 11.10
N ILE A 191 -11.09 -4.37 11.56
CA ILE A 191 -10.39 -3.36 10.78
C ILE A 191 -9.24 -2.82 11.62
N GLY A 192 -8.14 -2.46 10.99
CA GLY A 192 -6.98 -1.94 11.68
C GLY A 192 -5.99 -1.30 10.75
N ASP A 193 -5.02 -0.63 11.34
CA ASP A 193 -3.87 -0.06 10.65
C ASP A 193 -2.58 -0.42 11.39
N VAL A 194 -1.60 -0.87 10.62
CA VAL A 194 -0.27 -1.27 11.10
C VAL A 194 0.65 -0.06 11.07
N GLN A 195 1.39 0.15 12.16
CA GLN A 195 2.35 1.25 12.24
C GLN A 195 3.40 1.20 11.11
N GLY A 196 3.38 2.24 10.27
CA GLY A 196 4.33 2.44 9.19
C GLY A 196 3.89 1.81 7.86
N LYS A 197 4.69 2.00 6.82
CA LYS A 197 4.31 1.63 5.44
C LYS A 197 5.34 0.70 4.79
N GLY A 198 4.90 -0.01 3.74
CA GLY A 198 5.75 -0.87 2.94
C GLY A 198 5.82 -2.31 3.44
N ILE A 199 6.75 -3.08 2.88
CA ILE A 199 6.76 -4.55 2.96
C ILE A 199 6.85 -5.07 4.40
N ALA A 200 7.62 -4.40 5.27
CA ALA A 200 7.75 -4.78 6.67
C ALA A 200 6.44 -4.62 7.47
N ALA A 201 5.62 -3.59 7.18
CA ALA A 201 4.35 -3.38 7.86
C ALA A 201 3.33 -4.50 7.54
N ILE A 202 3.41 -5.06 6.33
CA ILE A 202 2.53 -6.16 5.91
C ILE A 202 2.68 -7.39 6.82
N GLY A 203 3.90 -7.68 7.29
CA GLY A 203 4.19 -8.87 8.10
C GLY A 203 3.35 -8.93 9.38
N ALA A 204 3.32 -7.82 10.14
CA ALA A 204 2.52 -7.72 11.35
C ALA A 204 1.01 -7.77 11.06
N GLY A 205 0.57 -7.12 9.98
CA GLY A 205 -0.81 -7.21 9.52
C GLY A 205 -1.24 -8.64 9.15
N PHE A 206 -0.36 -9.40 8.48
CA PHE A 206 -0.61 -10.82 8.16
C PHE A 206 -0.62 -11.71 9.40
N ALA A 207 0.24 -11.46 10.38
CA ALA A 207 0.20 -12.16 11.65
C ALA A 207 -1.14 -11.92 12.36
N ALA A 208 -1.59 -10.67 12.43
CA ALA A 208 -2.88 -10.29 13.02
C ALA A 208 -4.08 -10.91 12.25
N LEU A 209 -4.12 -10.81 10.92
CA LEU A 209 -5.21 -11.40 10.11
C LEU A 209 -5.24 -12.93 10.17
N GLY A 210 -4.07 -13.58 10.16
CA GLY A 210 -3.95 -15.03 10.30
C GLY A 210 -4.49 -15.51 11.65
N ALA A 211 -4.09 -14.84 12.73
CA ALA A 211 -4.62 -15.11 14.07
C ALA A 211 -6.12 -14.81 14.16
N PHE A 212 -6.58 -13.71 13.57
CA PHE A 212 -8.01 -13.35 13.56
C PHE A 212 -8.88 -14.40 12.90
N ARG A 213 -8.50 -14.88 11.71
CA ARG A 213 -9.28 -15.90 11.00
C ARG A 213 -9.48 -17.17 11.82
N GLU A 214 -8.49 -17.51 12.62
CA GLU A 214 -8.44 -18.74 13.37
C GLU A 214 -9.10 -18.59 14.75
N ALA A 215 -8.76 -17.52 15.48
CA ALA A 215 -9.40 -17.14 16.74
C ALA A 215 -10.88 -16.79 16.56
N ALA A 216 -11.27 -16.23 15.41
CA ALA A 216 -12.67 -15.95 15.09
C ALA A 216 -13.55 -17.21 15.17
N ILE A 217 -13.00 -18.39 14.87
CA ILE A 217 -13.72 -19.66 14.89
C ILE A 217 -13.61 -20.35 16.26
N ARG A 218 -12.45 -20.26 16.93
CA ARG A 218 -12.18 -21.02 18.15
C ARG A 218 -12.55 -20.32 19.45
N GLU A 219 -12.30 -19.02 19.54
CA GLU A 219 -12.46 -18.29 20.79
C GLU A 219 -13.93 -17.90 20.97
N PRO A 220 -14.59 -18.16 22.12
CA PRO A 220 -15.99 -17.75 22.31
C PRO A 220 -16.17 -16.25 22.47
N THR A 221 -15.22 -15.56 23.11
CA THR A 221 -15.32 -14.13 23.45
C THR A 221 -14.48 -13.27 22.51
N LEU A 222 -14.88 -12.01 22.29
CA LEU A 222 -14.07 -11.06 21.51
C LEU A 222 -12.76 -10.69 22.21
N THR A 223 -12.73 -10.64 23.54
CA THR A 223 -11.48 -10.39 24.28
C THR A 223 -10.48 -11.51 24.06
N GLY A 224 -10.91 -12.77 24.03
CA GLY A 224 -10.04 -13.91 23.68
C GLY A 224 -9.52 -13.85 22.25
N VAL A 225 -10.32 -13.34 21.30
CA VAL A 225 -9.84 -13.03 19.95
C VAL A 225 -8.74 -11.96 20.02
N ALA A 226 -8.98 -10.84 20.69
CA ALA A 226 -8.02 -9.76 20.80
C ALA A 226 -6.68 -10.21 21.43
N ASP A 227 -6.72 -11.08 22.44
CA ASP A 227 -5.54 -11.64 23.08
C ASP A 227 -4.77 -12.60 22.16
N ALA A 228 -5.48 -13.43 21.37
CA ALA A 228 -4.84 -14.27 20.36
C ALA A 228 -4.14 -13.44 19.26
N LEU A 229 -4.70 -12.28 18.90
CA LEU A 229 -4.07 -11.33 17.99
C LEU A 229 -2.84 -10.67 18.61
N GLU A 230 -2.93 -10.23 19.87
CA GLU A 230 -1.80 -9.68 20.62
C GLU A 230 -0.62 -10.64 20.59
N ASP A 231 -0.85 -11.89 20.99
CA ASP A 231 0.16 -12.94 21.01
C ASP A 231 0.79 -13.16 19.63
N ALA A 232 0.00 -13.05 18.56
CA ALA A 232 0.51 -13.20 17.20
C ALA A 232 1.41 -12.03 16.78
N VAL A 233 1.03 -10.80 17.11
CA VAL A 233 1.84 -9.60 16.82
C VAL A 233 3.12 -9.60 17.67
N VAL A 234 3.04 -9.94 18.96
CA VAL A 234 4.21 -10.05 19.85
C VAL A 234 5.18 -11.12 19.36
N ARG A 235 4.68 -12.31 18.96
CA ARG A 235 5.52 -13.34 18.35
C ARG A 235 6.18 -12.83 17.07
N HIS A 236 5.43 -12.17 16.20
CA HIS A 236 5.97 -11.61 14.96
C HIS A 236 7.11 -10.63 15.24
N ASN A 237 6.90 -9.66 16.14
CA ASN A 237 7.92 -8.70 16.57
C ASN A 237 9.16 -9.38 17.14
N THR A 238 8.98 -10.44 17.93
CA THR A 238 10.09 -11.22 18.49
C THR A 238 10.97 -11.84 17.39
N PHE A 239 10.37 -12.35 16.31
CA PHE A 239 11.12 -12.86 15.15
C PHE A 239 11.77 -11.73 14.36
N SER A 240 11.04 -10.64 14.10
CA SER A 240 11.54 -9.47 13.38
C SER A 240 12.74 -8.81 14.07
N ALA A 241 12.75 -8.78 15.40
CA ALA A 241 13.89 -8.28 16.19
C ALA A 241 15.17 -9.09 15.94
N GLN A 242 15.08 -10.40 15.70
CA GLN A 242 16.25 -11.24 15.39
C GLN A 242 16.87 -10.90 14.04
N THR A 243 16.07 -10.37 13.11
CA THR A 243 16.51 -9.90 11.79
C THR A 243 16.88 -8.41 11.77
N GLY A 244 16.84 -7.73 12.93
CA GLY A 244 17.17 -6.30 13.06
C GLY A 244 16.06 -5.36 12.57
N GLU A 245 14.84 -5.85 12.41
CA GLU A 245 13.69 -5.02 12.08
C GLU A 245 13.12 -4.35 13.35
N THR A 246 12.52 -3.17 13.18
CA THR A 246 11.88 -2.45 14.27
C THR A 246 10.57 -3.11 14.68
N GLU A 247 10.29 -3.15 15.98
CA GLU A 247 8.98 -3.55 16.52
C GLU A 247 7.84 -2.73 15.89
N ARG A 248 6.70 -3.38 15.70
CA ARG A 248 5.50 -2.80 15.09
C ARG A 248 4.31 -3.00 16.00
N PHE A 249 3.35 -2.08 15.92
CA PHE A 249 2.05 -2.25 16.55
C PHE A 249 0.93 -2.14 15.52
N VAL A 250 -0.24 -2.67 15.88
CA VAL A 250 -1.43 -2.62 15.02
C VAL A 250 -2.57 -2.00 15.81
N THR A 251 -3.09 -0.87 15.35
CA THR A 251 -4.37 -0.36 15.86
C THR A 251 -5.47 -1.25 15.29
N ALA A 252 -6.42 -1.70 16.10
CA ALA A 252 -7.50 -2.56 15.61
C ALA A 252 -8.82 -2.29 16.32
N LEU A 253 -9.91 -2.34 15.57
CA LEU A 253 -11.27 -2.44 16.07
C LEU A 253 -11.83 -3.81 15.69
N ILE A 254 -12.21 -4.59 16.71
CA ILE A 254 -12.76 -5.93 16.53
C ILE A 254 -14.23 -5.88 16.94
N LEU A 255 -15.12 -6.36 16.06
CA LEU A 255 -16.56 -6.38 16.27
C LEU A 255 -17.09 -7.82 16.25
N GLY A 256 -18.08 -8.08 17.08
CA GLY A 256 -18.86 -9.32 17.15
C GLY A 256 -20.33 -8.99 16.98
N ILE A 257 -20.96 -9.58 15.97
CA ILE A 257 -22.32 -9.26 15.56
C ILE A 257 -23.12 -10.56 15.50
N ASP A 258 -24.06 -10.70 16.41
CA ASP A 258 -25.00 -11.82 16.47
C ASP A 258 -26.41 -11.37 16.04
N ASP A 259 -27.41 -12.21 16.33
CA ASP A 259 -28.82 -11.95 16.03
C ASP A 259 -29.45 -10.87 16.94
N GLY A 260 -28.78 -10.47 18.02
CA GLY A 260 -29.26 -9.43 18.94
C GLY A 260 -29.18 -8.03 18.33
N ASP A 261 -29.80 -7.04 18.97
CA ASP A 261 -29.79 -5.65 18.49
C ASP A 261 -28.50 -4.88 18.85
N GLN A 262 -27.55 -5.54 19.52
CA GLN A 262 -26.26 -4.95 19.90
C GLN A 262 -25.10 -5.53 19.08
N VAL A 263 -23.97 -4.85 19.16
CA VAL A 263 -22.68 -5.27 18.63
C VAL A 263 -21.67 -5.19 19.75
N GLU A 264 -20.96 -6.28 19.98
CA GLU A 264 -19.83 -6.29 20.90
C GLU A 264 -18.61 -5.73 20.19
N ALA A 265 -17.85 -4.86 20.84
CA ALA A 265 -16.68 -4.20 20.28
C ALA A 265 -15.50 -4.22 21.25
N VAL A 266 -14.31 -4.52 20.74
CA VAL A 266 -13.03 -4.35 21.44
C VAL A 266 -12.17 -3.38 20.62
N ASN A 267 -11.83 -2.24 21.22
CA ASN A 267 -11.00 -1.22 20.59
C ASN A 267 -9.56 -1.26 21.11
N CYS A 268 -8.63 -1.70 20.28
CA CYS A 268 -7.19 -1.71 20.50
C CYS A 268 -6.55 -0.47 19.86
N GLY A 269 -6.88 0.72 20.34
CA GLY A 269 -6.27 1.99 19.91
C GLY A 269 -6.68 2.50 18.53
N HIS A 270 -7.77 1.98 17.96
CA HIS A 270 -8.27 2.35 16.64
C HIS A 270 -9.38 3.42 16.69
N LEU A 271 -9.75 3.94 15.53
CA LEU A 271 -10.78 4.96 15.39
C LEU A 271 -12.17 4.45 15.77
N LEU A 272 -12.98 5.34 16.36
CA LEU A 272 -14.34 5.02 16.77
C LEU A 272 -15.27 4.81 15.56
N PRO A 273 -16.13 3.77 15.58
CA PRO A 273 -17.13 3.58 14.53
C PRO A 273 -18.09 4.78 14.43
N ARG A 274 -18.71 4.91 13.26
CA ARG A 274 -19.81 5.85 13.01
C ARG A 274 -21.10 5.08 12.77
N LEU A 275 -22.15 5.39 13.54
CA LEU A 275 -23.48 4.86 13.31
C LEU A 275 -24.27 5.85 12.48
N LEU A 276 -24.75 5.38 11.33
CA LEU A 276 -25.66 6.10 10.44
C LEU A 276 -27.06 5.53 10.64
N HIS A 277 -27.94 6.33 11.23
CA HIS A 277 -29.31 5.94 11.55
C HIS A 277 -30.23 7.17 11.59
N ASP A 278 -31.47 7.03 11.12
CA ASP A 278 -32.50 8.07 11.16
C ASP A 278 -32.06 9.46 10.64
N GLY A 279 -31.28 9.48 9.55
CA GLY A 279 -30.82 10.73 8.95
C GLY A 279 -29.69 11.43 9.71
N ALA A 280 -29.16 10.81 10.76
CA ALA A 280 -28.00 11.29 11.51
C ALA A 280 -26.81 10.35 11.36
N ALA A 281 -25.61 10.91 11.47
CA ALA A 281 -24.36 10.17 11.59
C ALA A 281 -23.65 10.62 12.86
N ALA A 282 -23.28 9.68 13.74
CA ALA A 282 -22.63 9.99 15.00
C ALA A 282 -21.53 8.99 15.34
N ALA A 283 -20.50 9.47 16.06
CA ALA A 283 -19.53 8.62 16.73
C ALA A 283 -20.23 7.73 17.75
N VAL A 284 -19.99 6.41 17.67
CA VAL A 284 -20.42 5.50 18.72
C VAL A 284 -19.36 5.58 19.83
N PRO A 285 -19.73 6.05 21.04
CA PRO A 285 -18.77 6.22 22.11
C PRO A 285 -18.34 4.84 22.65
N LEU A 286 -17.04 4.55 22.57
CA LEU A 286 -16.40 3.47 23.32
C LEU A 286 -15.66 4.11 24.50
N ARG A 287 -16.02 3.71 25.72
CA ARG A 287 -15.48 4.30 26.95
C ARG A 287 -14.13 3.73 27.33
N GLN A 288 -13.78 2.56 26.80
CA GLN A 288 -12.56 1.82 27.14
C GLN A 288 -11.79 1.47 25.87
N THR A 289 -10.77 2.28 25.59
CA THR A 289 -9.83 2.01 24.49
C THR A 289 -8.58 1.35 25.08
N SER A 290 -8.33 0.10 24.70
CA SER A 290 -7.11 -0.63 25.05
C SER A 290 -5.93 -0.15 24.20
N VAL A 291 -4.71 -0.48 24.64
CA VAL A 291 -3.50 -0.24 23.86
C VAL A 291 -3.53 -0.98 22.52
N PRO A 292 -2.84 -0.46 21.48
CA PRO A 292 -2.66 -1.17 20.22
C PRO A 292 -2.11 -2.58 20.40
N LEU A 293 -2.37 -3.44 19.42
CA LEU A 293 -1.85 -4.80 19.42
C LEU A 293 -0.31 -4.77 19.28
N GLY A 294 0.38 -5.60 20.06
CA GLY A 294 1.84 -5.62 20.16
C GLY A 294 2.40 -4.66 21.22
N MET A 295 1.54 -3.98 21.97
CA MET A 295 1.91 -3.04 23.04
C MET A 295 1.29 -3.41 24.39
N ALA A 296 0.79 -4.64 24.58
CA ALA A 296 0.15 -5.03 25.84
C ALA A 296 1.06 -4.84 27.06
N GLU A 297 2.38 -4.98 26.93
CA GLU A 297 3.33 -4.75 28.03
C GLU A 297 3.32 -3.32 28.58
N LEU A 298 2.78 -2.35 27.83
CA LEU A 298 2.64 -0.95 28.24
C LEU A 298 1.40 -0.70 29.12
N SER A 299 0.51 -1.70 29.27
CA SER A 299 -0.72 -1.59 30.07
C SER A 299 -0.90 -2.80 30.98
N SER A 300 -1.28 -2.55 32.23
CA SER A 300 -1.71 -3.61 33.16
C SER A 300 -3.22 -3.87 33.11
N GLU A 301 -3.97 -3.10 32.33
CA GLU A 301 -5.42 -3.23 32.25
C GLU A 301 -5.83 -4.33 31.24
N PRO A 302 -6.75 -5.23 31.62
CA PRO A 302 -7.26 -6.22 30.68
C PRO A 302 -8.09 -5.54 29.59
N ARG A 303 -8.10 -6.13 28.39
CA ARG A 303 -8.98 -5.69 27.32
C ARG A 303 -10.44 -5.90 27.74
N VAL A 304 -11.28 -4.92 27.42
CA VAL A 304 -12.70 -4.97 27.73
C VAL A 304 -13.51 -4.91 26.43
N ALA A 305 -14.55 -5.74 26.38
CA ALA A 305 -15.55 -5.70 25.35
C ALA A 305 -16.70 -4.78 25.78
N GLU A 306 -17.09 -3.85 24.91
CA GLU A 306 -18.21 -2.94 25.11
C GLU A 306 -19.36 -3.29 24.16
N GLN A 307 -20.59 -3.10 24.62
CA GLN A 307 -21.79 -3.30 23.81
C GLN A 307 -22.23 -1.98 23.19
N LEU A 308 -22.54 -2.02 21.90
CA LEU A 308 -22.98 -0.89 21.10
C LEU A 308 -24.38 -1.17 20.54
N ASP A 309 -25.28 -0.22 20.62
CA ASP A 309 -26.59 -0.35 19.97
C ASP A 309 -26.42 -0.31 18.45
N PHE A 310 -26.95 -1.32 17.77
CA PHE A 310 -26.92 -1.43 16.32
C PHE A 310 -28.31 -1.83 15.81
N PRO A 311 -29.24 -0.87 15.76
CA PRO A 311 -30.63 -1.16 15.42
C PRO A 311 -30.77 -1.59 13.95
N SER A 312 -31.84 -2.34 13.69
CA SER A 312 -32.20 -2.73 12.32
C SER A 312 -32.32 -1.52 11.40
N GLY A 313 -31.78 -1.64 10.19
CA GLY A 313 -31.78 -0.54 9.20
C GLY A 313 -30.64 0.46 9.37
N ALA A 314 -29.93 0.48 10.50
CA ALA A 314 -28.72 1.30 10.65
C ALA A 314 -27.56 0.78 9.78
N THR A 315 -26.60 1.67 9.51
CA THR A 315 -25.31 1.34 8.91
C THR A 315 -24.20 1.68 9.90
N LEU A 316 -23.40 0.70 10.28
CA LEU A 316 -22.20 0.89 11.10
C LEU A 316 -21.00 1.03 10.15
N LEU A 317 -20.40 2.21 10.13
CA LEU A 317 -19.25 2.54 9.31
C LEU A 317 -17.98 2.47 10.17
N VAL A 318 -17.04 1.64 9.75
CA VAL A 318 -15.69 1.56 10.34
C VAL A 318 -14.65 1.87 9.27
N PHE A 319 -13.58 2.55 9.64
CA PHE A 319 -12.60 3.08 8.70
C PHE A 319 -11.24 3.28 9.35
N THR A 320 -10.21 3.32 8.52
CA THR A 320 -8.85 3.70 8.89
C THR A 320 -8.65 5.21 8.80
N ASP A 321 -7.52 5.69 9.32
CA ASP A 321 -7.22 7.11 9.47
C ASP A 321 -7.06 7.85 8.15
N GLY A 322 -6.75 7.16 7.05
CA GLY A 322 -6.70 7.78 5.72
C GLY A 322 -7.99 8.47 5.29
N VAL A 323 -9.14 8.14 5.89
CA VAL A 323 -10.38 8.90 5.70
C VAL A 323 -10.35 10.23 6.48
N THR A 324 -10.02 10.18 7.76
CA THR A 324 -10.05 11.37 8.65
C THR A 324 -8.87 12.30 8.42
N GLU A 325 -7.73 11.75 7.99
CA GLU A 325 -6.50 12.48 7.70
C GLU A 325 -6.43 12.99 6.26
N ALA A 326 -7.39 12.64 5.40
CA ALA A 326 -7.51 13.19 4.06
C ALA A 326 -7.57 14.72 4.11
N ARG A 327 -6.82 15.39 3.22
CA ARG A 327 -6.67 16.85 3.22
C ARG A 327 -7.01 17.46 1.87
N ASN A 328 -7.63 18.63 1.89
CA ASN A 328 -7.77 19.45 0.69
C ASN A 328 -6.44 20.16 0.35
N ALA A 329 -6.43 20.94 -0.75
CA ALA A 329 -5.27 21.71 -1.19
C ALA A 329 -4.74 22.70 -0.12
N ASP A 330 -5.62 23.21 0.74
CA ASP A 330 -5.29 24.11 1.85
C ASP A 330 -4.76 23.37 3.09
N GLY A 331 -4.71 22.03 3.06
CA GLY A 331 -4.25 21.20 4.17
C GLY A 331 -5.28 20.99 5.28
N THR A 332 -6.55 21.33 5.05
CA THR A 332 -7.65 21.13 6.01
C THR A 332 -8.13 19.69 5.99
N PHE A 333 -8.34 19.11 7.18
CA PHE A 333 -8.84 17.74 7.35
C PHE A 333 -10.27 17.55 6.83
N TYR A 334 -10.55 16.33 6.38
CA TYR A 334 -11.86 15.95 5.87
C TYR A 334 -12.92 15.95 6.99
N PRO A 335 -14.01 16.75 6.87
CA PRO A 335 -15.02 16.87 7.90
C PRO A 335 -16.03 15.71 7.82
N LEU A 336 -15.56 14.51 8.16
CA LEU A 336 -16.29 13.24 8.00
C LEU A 336 -17.70 13.30 8.61
N ASP A 337 -17.81 13.68 9.88
CA ASP A 337 -19.07 13.61 10.63
C ASP A 337 -20.15 14.52 10.05
N THR A 338 -19.77 15.71 9.57
CA THR A 338 -20.70 16.66 8.94
C THR A 338 -21.18 16.16 7.57
N ARG A 339 -20.34 15.40 6.86
CA ARG A 339 -20.66 14.90 5.51
C ARG A 339 -21.47 13.60 5.54
N LEU A 340 -21.15 12.68 6.45
CA LEU A 340 -21.85 11.40 6.59
C LEU A 340 -23.35 11.55 6.82
N GLY A 341 -23.78 12.61 7.54
CA GLY A 341 -25.21 12.88 7.76
C GLY A 341 -26.03 13.00 6.48
N ARG A 342 -25.42 13.40 5.35
CA ARG A 342 -26.09 13.49 4.03
C ARG A 342 -26.52 12.14 3.47
N TRP A 343 -25.87 11.06 3.91
CA TRP A 343 -26.06 9.72 3.38
C TRP A 343 -26.61 8.74 4.44
N ALA A 344 -27.02 9.24 5.61
CA ALA A 344 -27.50 8.41 6.71
C ALA A 344 -28.75 7.57 6.39
N GLY A 345 -29.53 7.95 5.37
CA GLY A 345 -30.68 7.19 4.87
C GLY A 345 -30.38 6.24 3.69
N SER A 346 -29.15 6.22 3.19
CA SER A 346 -28.79 5.51 1.96
C SER A 346 -28.44 4.03 2.18
N GLY A 347 -28.34 3.27 1.09
CA GLY A 347 -27.78 1.91 1.09
C GLY A 347 -26.32 1.90 1.56
N SER A 348 -25.83 0.80 2.17
CA SER A 348 -24.41 0.71 2.60
C SER A 348 -23.44 0.89 1.44
N ARG A 349 -23.77 0.36 0.26
CA ARG A 349 -23.00 0.59 -0.97
C ARG A 349 -23.03 2.05 -1.41
N GLU A 350 -24.20 2.68 -1.38
CA GLU A 350 -24.37 4.08 -1.79
C GLU A 350 -23.59 5.02 -0.87
N VAL A 351 -23.59 4.77 0.44
CA VAL A 351 -22.77 5.52 1.41
C VAL A 351 -21.29 5.43 1.05
N LEU A 352 -20.79 4.24 0.70
CA LEU A 352 -19.39 4.05 0.32
C LEU A 352 -19.04 4.71 -1.00
N ASP A 353 -19.89 4.55 -2.03
CA ASP A 353 -19.68 5.15 -3.35
C ASP A 353 -19.68 6.69 -3.23
N ALA A 354 -20.61 7.24 -2.44
CA ALA A 354 -20.69 8.68 -2.19
C ALA A 354 -19.50 9.20 -1.37
N LEU A 355 -19.08 8.47 -0.31
CA LEU A 355 -17.91 8.83 0.49
C LEU A 355 -16.64 8.83 -0.35
N HIS A 356 -16.45 7.82 -1.20
CA HIS A 356 -15.28 7.72 -2.07
C HIS A 356 -15.22 8.88 -3.06
N ALA A 357 -16.32 9.16 -3.76
CA ALA A 357 -16.39 10.27 -4.71
C ALA A 357 -16.18 11.63 -4.04
N ASP A 358 -16.70 11.82 -2.83
CA ASP A 358 -16.55 13.05 -2.07
C ASP A 358 -15.13 13.24 -1.54
N LEU A 359 -14.46 12.17 -1.11
CA LEU A 359 -13.05 12.18 -0.73
C LEU A 359 -12.14 12.53 -1.92
N ASP A 360 -12.38 11.96 -3.10
CA ASP A 360 -11.63 12.31 -4.31
C ASP A 360 -11.80 13.77 -4.71
N ALA A 361 -13.03 14.26 -4.67
CA ALA A 361 -13.32 15.67 -4.92
C ALA A 361 -12.67 16.59 -3.89
N PHE A 362 -12.66 16.21 -2.60
CA PHE A 362 -12.09 17.02 -1.53
C PHE A 362 -10.57 17.10 -1.58
N THR A 363 -9.92 15.99 -1.92
CA THR A 363 -8.45 15.87 -2.02
C THR A 363 -7.89 16.35 -3.35
N GLY A 364 -8.74 16.60 -4.35
CA GLY A 364 -8.31 16.92 -5.71
C GLY A 364 -7.65 15.75 -6.43
N GLY A 365 -7.94 14.52 -6.01
CA GLY A 365 -7.37 13.29 -6.55
C GLY A 365 -6.02 12.87 -5.96
N VAL A 366 -5.42 13.66 -5.07
CA VAL A 366 -4.12 13.34 -4.45
C VAL A 366 -4.33 12.80 -3.04
N ARG A 367 -4.05 11.51 -2.83
CA ARG A 367 -4.18 10.83 -1.54
C ARG A 367 -2.83 10.63 -0.88
N ARG A 368 -2.77 10.84 0.43
CA ARG A 368 -1.54 10.72 1.24
C ARG A 368 -1.50 9.48 2.12
N ASP A 369 -2.66 8.84 2.32
CA ASP A 369 -2.76 7.58 3.03
C ASP A 369 -3.65 6.56 2.32
N ASP A 370 -3.49 5.31 2.72
CA ASP A 370 -4.36 4.22 2.31
C ASP A 370 -5.74 4.40 2.95
N ILE A 371 -6.78 3.97 2.24
CA ILE A 371 -8.15 4.10 2.72
C ILE A 371 -8.78 2.73 2.74
N ALA A 372 -9.09 2.26 3.95
CA ALA A 372 -9.97 1.13 4.19
C ALA A 372 -11.25 1.61 4.88
N VAL A 373 -12.41 1.28 4.28
CA VAL A 373 -13.72 1.59 4.86
C VAL A 373 -14.62 0.38 4.72
N LEU A 374 -15.27 -0.04 5.80
CA LEU A 374 -16.35 -1.03 5.78
C LEU A 374 -17.67 -0.38 6.22
N ALA A 375 -18.73 -0.63 5.45
CA ALA A 375 -20.10 -0.32 5.81
C ALA A 375 -20.85 -1.62 6.11
N LEU A 376 -21.19 -1.81 7.38
CA LEU A 376 -21.86 -2.99 7.91
C LEU A 376 -23.35 -2.68 8.10
N ARG A 377 -24.23 -3.53 7.57
CA ARG A 377 -25.67 -3.51 7.85
C ARG A 377 -26.14 -4.88 8.26
N ARG A 378 -27.12 -4.97 9.16
CA ARG A 378 -27.75 -6.26 9.47
C ARG A 378 -28.32 -6.88 8.19
N ALA A 379 -28.11 -8.19 8.06
CA ALA A 379 -28.66 -8.95 6.96
C ALA A 379 -30.21 -8.95 7.04
N PRO A 380 -30.93 -8.86 5.91
CA PRO A 380 -32.38 -8.93 5.92
C PRO A 380 -32.85 -10.26 6.52
N ALA A 381 -33.87 -10.21 7.37
CA ALA A 381 -34.46 -11.41 7.95
C ALA A 381 -34.85 -12.41 6.84
N GLY A 382 -34.21 -13.59 6.84
CA GLY A 382 -34.45 -14.65 5.83
C GLY A 382 -33.30 -14.92 4.84
N SER A 383 -32.21 -14.15 4.83
CA SER A 383 -31.03 -14.44 4.00
C SER A 383 -30.08 -15.50 4.58
N ARG A 384 -30.51 -16.28 5.58
CA ARG A 384 -29.76 -17.42 6.13
C ARG A 384 -29.50 -18.43 5.01
N ARG A 385 -28.25 -18.56 4.58
CA ARG A 385 -27.80 -19.82 3.98
C ARG A 385 -27.84 -20.87 5.09
N PRO A 386 -28.47 -22.04 4.89
CA PRO A 386 -28.37 -23.11 5.86
C PRO A 386 -26.89 -23.42 6.02
N VAL A 387 -26.36 -23.21 7.23
CA VAL A 387 -25.11 -23.83 7.64
C VAL A 387 -25.29 -25.31 7.34
N LEU A 388 -24.41 -25.88 6.51
CA LEU A 388 -24.33 -27.32 6.34
C LEU A 388 -23.99 -27.90 7.72
N ALA A 389 -25.03 -28.19 8.51
CA ALA A 389 -24.91 -29.04 9.67
C ALA A 389 -24.29 -30.34 9.17
N GLY A 390 -23.11 -30.67 9.69
CA GLY A 390 -22.37 -31.88 9.35
C GLY A 390 -23.11 -33.14 9.83
N GLU A 391 -24.24 -33.45 9.22
CA GLU A 391 -24.81 -34.80 9.19
C GLU A 391 -24.27 -35.49 7.93
N GLY A 392 -23.04 -35.99 8.02
CA GLY A 392 -22.41 -36.64 6.87
C GLY A 392 -21.04 -37.28 7.13
N ALA A 393 -20.73 -37.63 8.38
CA ALA A 393 -19.49 -38.34 8.71
C ALA A 393 -19.71 -39.48 9.72
N ARG A 394 -20.80 -40.24 9.56
CA ARG A 394 -20.96 -41.57 10.16
C ARG A 394 -21.75 -42.46 9.22
N ARG A 395 -21.04 -43.13 8.30
CA ARG A 395 -21.32 -44.47 7.71
C ARG A 395 -20.71 -44.59 6.32
N THR A 396 -19.40 -44.86 6.27
CA THR A 396 -18.77 -45.61 5.16
C THR A 396 -17.42 -46.09 5.67
N GLY A 397 -17.47 -47.13 6.49
CA GLY A 397 -16.29 -47.75 7.10
C GLY A 397 -16.59 -49.20 7.45
N GLN A 398 -17.20 -49.94 6.51
CA GLN A 398 -17.35 -51.40 6.54
C GLN A 398 -17.86 -51.85 5.16
N ALA A 399 -16.93 -52.10 4.24
CA ALA A 399 -17.08 -53.01 3.09
C ALA A 399 -15.88 -52.82 2.13
N PHE A 400 -14.68 -53.17 2.57
CA PHE A 400 -13.60 -53.61 1.68
C PHE A 400 -12.67 -54.53 2.49
N GLY A 401 -13.16 -55.74 2.67
CA GLY A 401 -12.44 -56.89 3.18
C GLY A 401 -13.21 -58.11 2.70
N GLU A 402 -12.51 -59.02 2.03
CA GLU A 402 -13.01 -60.25 1.38
C GLU A 402 -13.60 -60.09 -0.03
N ARG A 403 -12.74 -60.11 -1.05
CA ARG A 403 -12.49 -61.30 -1.89
C ARG A 403 -11.44 -61.02 -2.96
#